data_AF-A0A4Z0BLB4-F1
#
_entry.id   AF-A0A4Z0BLB4-F1
#
_cell.length_a   1.000
_cell.length_b   1.000
_cell.length_c   1.000
_cell.angle_alpha   90.00
_cell.angle_beta   90.00
_cell.angle_gamma   90.00
#
_symmetry.space_group_name_H-M   'P 1'
#
loop_
_entity.id
_entity.type
_entity.pdbx_description
1 polymer ?
#
loop_
_entity_poly.entity_id
_entity_poly.type
_entity_poly.pdbx_seq_one_letter_code
_entity_poly.pdbx_strand_id
1 'polypeptide(L)' 'MDHVEQLQRWGAAHGAAREAERAAAQENGPTRQQLQQDARLLRERADRLHAEVYRQLGRSRGRPAAH' A
#
# COMPACT_ATOMS: atom_id res chain seq x y z
N MET A 1 -14.20 -7.51 -6.92
CA MET A 1 -13.24 -6.43 -7.25
C MET A 1 -12.11 -7.04 -8.03
N ASP A 2 -11.76 -6.44 -9.17
CA ASP A 2 -10.74 -6.94 -10.07
C ASP A 2 -9.33 -6.76 -9.47
N HIS A 3 -8.43 -7.73 -9.69
CA HIS A 3 -7.06 -7.68 -9.15
C HIS A 3 -6.27 -6.48 -9.69
N VAL A 4 -6.58 -6.04 -10.92
CA VAL A 4 -5.98 -4.84 -11.52
C VAL A 4 -6.38 -3.60 -10.74
N GLU A 5 -7.63 -3.52 -10.28
CA GLU A 5 -8.14 -2.40 -9.48
C GLU A 5 -7.46 -2.33 -8.09
N GLN A 6 -7.20 -3.47 -7.47
CA GLN A 6 -6.44 -3.54 -6.22
C GLN A 6 -4.97 -3.15 -6.41
N LEU A 7 -4.34 -3.58 -7.51
CA LEU A 7 -2.97 -3.21 -7.86
C LEU A 7 -2.84 -1.70 -8.16
N GLN A 8 -3.82 -1.11 -8.85
CA GLN A 8 -3.86 0.33 -9.08
C GLN A 8 -3.99 1.11 -7.76
N ARG A 9 -4.86 0.66 -6.85
CA ARG A 9 -4.98 1.26 -5.50
C ARG A 9 -3.70 1.13 -4.69
N TRP A 10 -3.04 -0.02 -4.75
CA TRP A 10 -1.74 -0.24 -4.12
C TRP A 10 -0.68 0.72 -4.68
N GLY A 11 -0.57 0.80 -6.02
CA GLY A 11 0.37 1.70 -6.69
C GLY A 11 0.14 3.17 -6.36
N ALA A 12 -1.13 3.62 -6.32
CA ALA A 12 -1.49 4.98 -5.92
C ALA A 12 -1.11 5.28 -4.46
N ALA A 13 -1.44 4.38 -3.53
CA ALA A 13 -1.07 4.54 -2.11
C ALA A 13 0.46 4.57 -1.92
N HIS A 14 1.18 3.73 -2.65
CA HIS A 14 2.64 3.67 -2.59
C HIS A 14 3.30 4.92 -3.21
N GLY A 15 2.76 5.42 -4.32
CA GLY A 15 3.21 6.68 -4.94
C GLY A 15 3.04 7.87 -4.00
N ALA A 16 1.85 8.01 -3.42
CA ALA A 16 1.53 9.07 -2.46
C ALA A 16 2.44 9.01 -1.22
N ALA A 17 2.72 7.81 -0.69
CA ALA A 17 3.64 7.64 0.44
C ALA A 17 5.04 8.18 0.10
N ARG A 18 5.53 7.87 -1.10
CA ARG A 18 6.87 8.27 -1.56
C ARG A 18 6.97 9.78 -1.81
N GLU A 19 5.90 10.41 -2.28
CA GLU A 19 5.82 11.86 -2.39
C GLU A 19 5.82 12.54 -1.01
N ALA A 20 5.03 12.01 -0.06
CA ALA A 20 5.03 12.51 1.31
C ALA A 20 6.41 12.38 1.97
N GLU A 21 7.12 11.26 1.74
CA GLU A 21 8.52 11.08 2.18
C GLU A 21 9.46 12.12 1.55
N ARG A 22 9.34 12.41 0.25
CA ARG A 22 10.14 13.45 -0.43
C ARG A 22 9.83 14.86 0.08
N ALA A 23 8.56 15.16 0.34
CA ALA A 23 8.15 16.44 0.90
C ALA A 23 8.71 16.60 2.32
N ALA A 24 8.61 15.53 3.15
CA ALA A 24 9.18 15.50 4.49
C ALA A 24 10.72 15.65 4.49
N ALA A 25 11.39 15.20 3.45
CA ALA A 25 12.84 15.34 3.30
C ALA A 25 13.28 16.77 2.92
N GLN A 26 12.40 17.55 2.30
CA GLN A 26 12.66 18.94 1.90
C GLN A 26 12.23 19.95 2.97
N GLU A 27 11.23 19.59 3.77
CA GLU A 27 10.71 20.39 4.89
C GLU A 27 11.49 20.13 6.19
N ASN A 28 11.73 21.18 6.98
CA ASN A 28 12.22 21.07 8.35
C ASN A 28 11.21 21.69 9.32
N GLY A 29 10.93 21.01 10.43
CA GLY A 29 9.97 21.46 11.45
C GLY A 29 8.76 20.52 11.62
N PRO A 30 7.69 20.96 12.29
CA PRO A 30 6.53 20.11 12.64
C PRO A 30 5.82 19.51 11.41
N THR A 31 5.88 20.19 10.26
CA THR A 31 5.38 19.70 8.96
C THR A 31 6.03 18.39 8.54
N ARG A 32 7.34 18.21 8.82
CA ARG A 32 8.07 16.96 8.54
C ARG A 32 7.50 15.79 9.34
N GLN A 33 7.12 16.02 10.59
CA GLN A 33 6.58 14.97 11.45
C GLN A 33 5.19 14.51 10.98
N GLN A 34 4.35 15.45 10.54
CA GLN A 34 3.05 15.15 9.95
C GLN A 34 3.21 14.36 8.63
N LEU A 35 4.09 14.82 7.72
CA LEU A 35 4.34 14.14 6.45
C LEU A 35 4.92 12.73 6.65
N GLN A 36 5.73 12.51 7.68
CA GLN A 36 6.21 11.18 8.07
C GLN A 36 5.09 10.28 8.61
N GLN A 37 4.16 10.82 9.39
CA GLN A 37 2.98 10.07 9.86
C GLN A 37 2.08 9.69 8.68
N ASP A 38 1.82 10.62 7.77
CA ASP A 38 1.01 10.39 6.58
C ASP A 38 1.65 9.33 5.67
N ALA A 39 2.96 9.42 5.44
CA ALA A 39 3.73 8.41 4.72
C ALA A 39 3.61 7.02 5.37
N ARG A 40 3.70 6.95 6.71
CA ARG A 40 3.55 5.69 7.45
C ARG A 40 2.15 5.10 7.26
N LEU A 41 1.09 5.89 7.41
CA LEU A 41 -0.29 5.44 7.24
C LEU A 41 -0.55 4.93 5.82
N LEU A 42 -0.03 5.64 4.82
CA LEU A 42 -0.13 5.23 3.42
C LEU A 42 0.63 3.93 3.14
N ARG A 43 1.80 3.75 3.76
CA ARG A 43 2.59 2.52 3.68
C ARG A 43 1.86 1.33 4.31
N GLU A 44 1.31 1.50 5.52
CA GLU A 44 0.51 0.47 6.18
C GLU A 44 -0.72 0.09 5.34
N ARG A 45 -1.35 1.06 4.68
CA ARG A 45 -2.47 0.80 3.77
C ARG A 45 -2.04 0.04 2.52
N ALA A 46 -0.90 0.41 1.94
CA ALA A 46 -0.31 -0.31 0.82
C ALA A 46 0.06 -1.75 1.22
N ASP A 47 0.65 -1.96 2.40
CA ASP A 47 1.01 -3.30 2.88
C ASP A 47 -0.21 -4.18 3.13
N ARG A 48 -1.30 -3.62 3.69
CA ARG A 48 -2.57 -4.35 3.83
C ARG A 48 -3.16 -4.75 2.49
N LEU A 49 -3.20 -3.83 1.52
CA LEU A 49 -3.65 -4.13 0.16
C LEU A 49 -2.78 -5.20 -0.50
N HIS A 50 -1.46 -5.12 -0.33
CA HIS A 50 -0.52 -6.09 -0.87
C HIS A 50 -0.74 -7.48 -0.25
N ALA A 51 -0.90 -7.56 1.07
CA ALA A 51 -1.22 -8.81 1.76
C ALA A 51 -2.57 -9.40 1.33
N GLU A 52 -3.57 -8.55 1.11
CA GLU A 52 -4.90 -8.97 0.64
C GLU A 52 -4.84 -9.51 -0.80
N VAL A 53 -4.17 -8.80 -1.71
CA VAL A 53 -3.92 -9.24 -3.10
C VAL A 53 -3.16 -10.57 -3.10
N TYR A 54 -2.09 -10.70 -2.31
CA TYR A 54 -1.32 -11.94 -2.22
C TYR A 54 -2.13 -13.09 -1.61
N ARG A 55 -2.97 -12.82 -0.62
CA ARG A 55 -3.87 -13.83 -0.04
C ARG A 55 -4.90 -14.30 -1.07
N GLN A 56 -5.46 -13.39 -1.89
CA GLN A 56 -6.38 -13.73 -2.97
C GLN A 56 -5.69 -14.53 -4.08
N LEU A 57 -4.50 -14.11 -4.52
CA LEU A 57 -3.67 -14.84 -5.48
C LEU A 57 -3.24 -16.22 -4.96
N GLY A 58 -2.88 -16.32 -3.68
CA GLY A 58 -2.53 -17.57 -3.02
C GLY A 58 -3.73 -18.52 -2.86
N ARG A 59 -4.93 -17.98 -2.61
CA ARG A 59 -6.19 -18.74 -2.64
C ARG A 59 -6.50 -19.28 -4.03
N SER A 60 -6.28 -18.47 -5.06
CA SER A 60 -6.47 -18.89 -6.46
C SER A 60 -5.47 -19.94 -6.92
N ARG A 61 -4.31 -20.06 -6.26
CA ARG A 61 -3.29 -21.11 -6.53
C ARG A 61 -3.41 -22.36 -5.64
N GLY A 62 -4.39 -22.42 -4.75
CA GLY A 62 -4.52 -23.48 -3.74
C GLY A 62 -5.72 -24.41 -3.91
N ARG A 63 -5.53 -25.45 -4.75
CA ARG A 63 -6.14 -26.80 -4.69
C ARG A 63 -7.64 -26.95 -5.05
N PRO A 64 -8.00 -27.71 -6.11
CA PRO A 64 -9.38 -28.22 -6.24
C PRO A 64 -9.67 -29.12 -5.04
N ALA A 65 -10.76 -28.84 -4.34
CA ALA A 65 -11.33 -29.79 -3.39
C ALA A 65 -11.76 -31.02 -4.18
N ALA A 66 -10.97 -32.10 -4.07
CA ALA A 66 -11.44 -33.43 -4.43
C ALA A 66 -12.50 -33.82 -3.39
N HIS A 67 -13.74 -33.94 -3.84
CA HIS A 67 -14.83 -34.59 -3.12
C HIS A 67 -15.43 -35.65 -4.03
#